data_AF-A0A0R1VMF4-F1
#
_entry.id   AF-A0A0R1VMF4-F1
#
_cell.length_a   1.000
_cell.length_b   1.000
_cell.length_c   1.000
_cell.angle_alpha   90.00
_cell.angle_beta   90.00
_cell.angle_gamma   90.00
#
_symmetry.space_group_name_H-M   'P 1'
#
loop_
_entity.id
_entity.type
_entity.pdbx_description
1 polymer ?
#
loop_
_entity_poly.entity_id
_entity_poly.type
_entity_poly.pdbx_seq_one_letter_code
_entity_poly.pdbx_strand_id
1 'polypeptide(L)' 'MNWSLVFADVQKWMQASNVFMQQHPLDSQEYWHWLVGSLAHLEQKYDSHPLVIEFCVALMNYQEYNWKKLKGEEK' A
#
# COMPACT_ATOMS: atom_id res chain seq x y z
N MET A 1 -9.47 -7.36 18.42
CA MET A 1 -8.46 -7.05 17.37
C MET A 1 -7.10 -7.56 17.82
N ASN A 2 -6.34 -8.23 16.95
CA ASN A 2 -4.97 -8.66 17.24
C ASN A 2 -3.98 -7.77 16.47
N TRP A 3 -3.48 -6.71 17.13
CA TRP A 3 -2.62 -5.72 16.50
C TRP A 3 -1.27 -6.26 16.06
N SER A 4 -0.74 -7.29 16.74
CA SER A 4 0.49 -7.94 16.32
C SER A 4 0.37 -8.59 14.95
N LEU A 5 -0.80 -9.17 14.63
CA LEU A 5 -1.06 -9.72 13.29
C LEU A 5 -1.21 -8.61 12.25
N VAL A 6 -1.93 -7.52 12.57
CA VAL A 6 -2.10 -6.37 11.67
C VAL A 6 -0.73 -5.82 11.26
N PHE A 7 0.14 -5.53 12.23
CA PHE A 7 1.46 -4.96 11.94
C PHE A 7 2.37 -5.96 11.20
N ALA A 8 2.28 -7.26 11.50
CA ALA A 8 3.01 -8.27 10.76
C ALA A 8 2.58 -8.33 9.28
N ASP A 9 1.28 -8.17 8.98
CA ASP A 9 0.80 -8.15 7.61
C ASP A 9 1.13 -6.83 6.89
N VAL A 10 1.08 -5.68 7.58
CA VAL A 10 1.58 -4.41 7.03
C VAL A 10 3.07 -4.53 6.67
N GLN A 11 3.88 -5.14 7.53
CA GLN A 11 5.29 -5.38 7.24
C GLN A 11 5.49 -6.28 6.01
N LYS A 12 4.72 -7.37 5.90
CA LYS A 12 4.74 -8.24 4.71
C LYS A 12 4.30 -7.49 3.45
N TRP A 13 3.28 -6.64 3.56
CA TRP A 13 2.80 -5.82 2.44
C TRP A 13 3.91 -4.87 1.95
N MET A 14 4.62 -4.20 2.86
CA MET A 14 5.75 -3.34 2.50
C MET A 14 6.87 -4.12 1.78
N GLN A 15 7.19 -5.33 2.25
CA GLN A 15 8.15 -6.21 1.59
C GLN A 15 7.68 -6.62 0.19
N ALA A 16 6.41 -6.99 0.04
CA ALA A 16 5.82 -7.32 -1.26
C ALA A 16 5.84 -6.12 -2.22
N SER A 17 5.53 -4.91 -1.74
CA SER A 17 5.62 -3.68 -2.54
C SER A 17 7.04 -3.46 -3.06
N ASN A 18 8.06 -3.64 -2.22
CA ASN A 18 9.45 -3.48 -2.64
C ASN A 18 9.83 -4.46 -3.76
N VAL A 19 9.36 -5.71 -3.69
CA VAL A 19 9.60 -6.71 -4.74
C VAL A 19 8.81 -6.37 -6.01
N PHE A 20 7.54 -5.98 -5.88
CA PHE A 20 6.68 -5.67 -7.02
C PHE A 20 7.20 -4.45 -7.79
N MET A 21 7.70 -3.44 -7.09
CA MET A 21 8.34 -2.25 -7.68
C MET A 21 9.58 -2.56 -8.53
N GLN A 22 10.27 -3.68 -8.29
CA GLN A 22 11.42 -4.08 -9.12
C GLN A 22 11.00 -4.54 -10.52
N GLN A 23 9.75 -4.98 -10.67
CA GLN A 23 9.20 -5.53 -11.92
C GLN A 23 8.24 -4.54 -12.60
N HIS A 24 7.50 -3.77 -11.80
CA HIS A 24 6.48 -2.84 -12.24
C HIS A 24 6.78 -1.44 -11.68
N PRO A 25 7.23 -0.48 -12.52
CA PRO A 25 7.50 0.88 -12.09
C PRO A 25 6.29 1.56 -11.44
N LEU A 26 6.54 2.55 -10.57
CA LEU A 26 5.47 3.31 -9.90
C LEU A 26 4.52 4.04 -10.86
N ASP A 27 4.91 4.30 -12.10
CA ASP A 27 4.05 4.92 -13.10
C ASP A 27 3.35 3.91 -14.03
N SER A 28 3.50 2.61 -13.76
CA SER A 28 2.77 1.56 -14.46
C SER A 28 1.36 1.38 -13.89
N GLN A 29 0.41 1.07 -14.78
CA GLN A 29 -0.98 0.79 -14.36
C GLN A 29 -1.06 -0.48 -13.51
N GLU A 30 -0.20 -1.46 -13.78
CA GLU A 30 -0.07 -2.73 -13.08
C GLU A 30 0.26 -2.51 -11.60
N TYR A 31 1.19 -1.60 -11.29
CA TYR A 31 1.53 -1.24 -9.91
C TYR A 31 0.31 -0.71 -9.16
N TRP A 32 -0.42 0.23 -9.73
CA TRP A 32 -1.58 0.85 -9.09
C TRP A 32 -2.75 -0.11 -8.91
N HIS A 33 -3.00 -0.98 -9.89
CA HIS A 33 -4.01 -2.02 -9.77
C HIS A 33 -3.67 -3.00 -8.64
N TRP A 34 -2.42 -3.46 -8.58
CA TRP A 34 -1.93 -4.32 -7.51
C TRP A 34 -2.00 -3.64 -6.13
N LEU A 35 -1.61 -2.37 -6.04
CA LEU A 35 -1.64 -1.59 -4.81
C LEU A 35 -3.05 -1.50 -4.23
N VAL A 36 -4.03 -1.08 -5.04
CA VAL A 36 -5.42 -0.95 -4.59
C VAL A 36 -6.00 -2.30 -4.18
N GLY A 37 -5.78 -3.34 -5.00
CA GLY A 37 -6.30 -4.68 -4.70
C GLY A 37 -5.68 -5.30 -3.43
N SER A 38 -4.38 -5.13 -3.23
CA SER A 38 -3.67 -5.69 -2.07
C SER A 38 -4.02 -4.97 -0.76
N LEU A 39 -4.21 -3.64 -0.79
CA LEU A 39 -4.68 -2.88 0.37
C LEU A 39 -6.15 -3.18 0.71
N ALA A 40 -7.02 -3.33 -0.30
CA ALA A 40 -8.40 -3.76 -0.10
C ALA A 40 -8.47 -5.14 0.58
N HIS A 41 -7.63 -6.09 0.14
CA HIS A 41 -7.54 -7.40 0.79
C HIS A 41 -7.06 -7.30 2.25
N LEU A 42 -6.08 -6.41 2.52
CA LEU A 42 -5.56 -6.19 3.86
C LEU A 42 -6.62 -5.65 4.81
N GLU A 43 -7.40 -4.63 4.42
CA GLU A 43 -8.47 -4.11 5.29
C GLU A 43 -9.60 -5.12 5.51
N GLN A 44 -10.00 -5.86 4.46
CA GLN A 44 -11.08 -6.84 4.53
C GLN A 44 -10.73 -8.01 5.46
N LYS A 45 -9.46 -8.41 5.50
CA LYS A 45 -8.96 -9.43 6.44
C LYS A 45 -9.24 -9.08 7.90
N TYR A 46 -9.34 -7.79 8.22
CA TYR A 46 -9.58 -7.28 9.57
C TYR A 46 -10.96 -6.63 9.71
N ASP A 47 -11.95 -7.17 8.99
CA ASP A 47 -13.35 -6.73 9.00
C ASP A 47 -13.52 -5.23 8.70
N SER A 48 -12.64 -4.68 7.86
CA SER A 48 -12.61 -3.24 7.52
C SER A 48 -12.61 -2.34 8.76
N HIS A 49 -11.87 -2.74 9.80
CA HIS A 49 -11.75 -1.95 11.01
C HIS A 49 -11.22 -0.55 10.71
N PRO A 50 -11.84 0.55 11.21
CA PRO A 50 -11.52 1.92 10.80
C PRO A 50 -10.03 2.28 10.87
N LEU A 51 -9.35 1.91 11.96
CA LEU A 51 -7.91 2.19 12.10
C LEU A 51 -7.03 1.40 11.11
N VAL A 52 -7.45 0.21 10.67
CA VAL A 52 -6.71 -0.56 9.65
C VAL A 52 -6.87 0.12 8.30
N ILE A 53 -8.06 0.65 7.99
CA ILE A 53 -8.30 1.47 6.81
C ILE A 53 -7.37 2.69 6.81
N GLU A 54 -7.23 3.40 7.93
CA GLU A 54 -6.30 4.52 8.04
C GLU A 54 -4.84 4.13 7.77
N PHE A 55 -4.42 2.93 8.20
CA PHE A 55 -3.09 2.41 7.83
C PHE A 55 -2.98 2.15 6.32
N CYS A 56 -3.99 1.55 5.70
CA CYS A 56 -4.01 1.36 4.24
C CYS A 56 -3.98 2.68 3.48
N VAL A 57 -4.72 3.69 3.93
CA VAL A 57 -4.71 5.04 3.36
C VAL A 57 -3.33 5.68 3.50
N ALA A 58 -2.68 5.56 4.66
CA ALA A 58 -1.33 6.08 4.86
C ALA A 58 -0.32 5.43 3.89
N LEU A 59 -0.42 4.11 3.68
CA LEU A 59 0.41 3.39 2.71
C LEU A 59 0.15 3.88 1.27
N MET A 60 -1.12 4.04 0.87
CA MET A 60 -1.49 4.55 -0.45
C MET A 60 -0.96 5.97 -0.69
N ASN A 61 -1.16 6.86 0.27
CA ASN A 61 -0.69 8.25 0.21
C ASN A 61 0.84 8.32 0.06
N TYR A 62 1.57 7.44 0.75
CA TYR A 62 3.03 7.37 0.62
C TYR A 62 3.46 6.96 -0.80
N GLN A 63 2.77 6.01 -1.42
CA GLN A 63 3.08 5.62 -2.81
C GLN A 63 2.69 6.72 -3.81
N GLU A 64 1.59 7.43 -3.57
CA GLU A 64 1.20 8.60 -4.39
C GLU A 64 2.24 9.71 -4.29
N TYR A 65 2.74 9.99 -3.08
CA TYR A 65 3.84 10.92 -2.88
C TYR A 65 5.08 10.52 -3.67
N ASN A 66 5.50 9.25 -3.64
CA ASN A 66 6.64 8.76 -4.42
C ASN A 66 6.42 8.90 -5.93
N TRP A 67 5.20 8.66 -6.41
CA TRP A 67 4.84 8.84 -7.81
C TRP A 67 4.88 10.32 -8.24
N LYS A 68 4.32 11.23 -7.43
CA LYS A 68 4.40 12.69 -7.68
C LYS A 68 5.85 13.16 -7.75
N LYS A 69 6.68 12.69 -6.81
CA LYS A 69 8.11 12.99 -6.79
C LYS A 69 8.81 12.50 -8.05
N LEU A 70 8.48 11.31 -8.54
CA LEU A 70 9.01 10.76 -9.80
C LEU A 70 8.60 11.59 -11.03
N LYS A 71 7.41 12.19 -11.02
CA LYS A 71 6.93 13.07 -12.10
C LYS A 71 7.37 14.52 -11.97
N GLY A 72 8.06 14.90 -10.89
CA GLY A 72 8.45 16.29 -10.61
C GLY A 72 7.26 17.17 -10.20
N GLU A 73 6.20 16.58 -9.67
CA GLU A 73 4.96 17.23 -9.25
C GLU A 73 4.86 17.44 -7.72
N GLU A 74 5.99 17.43 -7.01
CA GLU A 74 6.01 17.86 -5.60
C GLU A 74 5.58 19.33 -5.51
N LYS A 75 4.42 19.59 -4.92
CA LYS A 75 3.95 20.91 -4.52
C LYS A 75 3.91 21.00 -3.00
#